data_AF-A0A2D4STR2-F1
#
_entry.id   AF-A0A2D4STR2-F1
#
_cell.length_a   1.000
_cell.length_b   1.000
_cell.length_c   1.000
_cell.angle_alpha   90.00
_cell.angle_beta   90.00
_cell.angle_gamma   90.00
#
_symmetry.space_group_name_H-M   'P 1'
#
loop_
_entity.id
_entity.type
_entity.pdbx_description
1 polymer ?
#
loop_
_entity_poly.entity_id
_entity_poly.type
_entity_poly.pdbx_seq_one_letter_code
_entity_poly.pdbx_strand_id
1 'polypeptide(L)'
;MLSLYLFSLGCSQTEQTAQEASMIPLEPRRQLIRLSVDLRSIHPSEEELQAIEANPSLYEDFVDRYLEDPRLTERVRQIFNHRYLMRTGNTFGNSTSSYSDADVAYSVQEESLSLLAYIFDNDLPYSQIVTADYTMGNPVLAQMWDLDYPQEETGWKPARYQDARPHAGILSMNSVWMRYPSEGGNANRHRANAVSKMLLCNDYLSRPVVLSRAAVDQLTISPEDAINTNTSCQSCHASLDPLAAHFYGFFPLEEEDMLGTYWPERESNWRMYANKEPAYYGIPTGNISDLGRIMAEDSRMYECAVQTVLEGLEQRNVNEDDWTVMQQHLSAFTESDYSLKSLIRSVVLSETYKIASSNEEYVMEQYPSVRIVNPHQLSSIMKDLTGFEWTINGSDALTNNGLGIPVLLGGIDSVNVSQRNYTPSVGLVFTQERLAQAAGWFVADHDLDVYREGDAKMLHYVTIEDTPDNNPEAFDYQLRDLYLQVRGIPLDEEAKEPEELMILWKQLHSLEASPSKAWAGIISAILRDPALISY
;
A
#
# COMPACT_ATOMS: atom_id res chain seq x y z
N MET A 1 -17.52 -74.04 -7.13
CA MET A 1 -16.27 -73.93 -6.35
C MET A 1 -15.87 -72.48 -6.32
N LEU A 2 -15.84 -71.92 -5.10
CA LEU A 2 -15.38 -70.59 -4.65
C LEU A 2 -15.96 -69.34 -5.34
N SER A 3 -17.05 -68.84 -4.76
CA SER A 3 -17.39 -67.41 -4.76
C SER A 3 -16.56 -66.72 -3.67
N LEU A 4 -15.71 -65.77 -4.04
CA LEU A 4 -15.02 -64.89 -3.10
C LEU A 4 -15.91 -63.68 -2.82
N TYR A 5 -16.39 -63.57 -1.57
CA TYR A 5 -17.05 -62.37 -1.05
C TYR A 5 -15.98 -61.31 -0.74
N LEU A 6 -16.03 -60.16 -1.44
CA LEU A 6 -15.33 -58.96 -1.00
C LEU A 6 -16.10 -58.35 0.19
N PHE A 7 -15.49 -58.37 1.37
CA PHE A 7 -15.93 -57.55 2.50
C PHE A 7 -15.42 -56.13 2.30
N SER A 8 -16.33 -55.19 2.03
CA SER A 8 -16.09 -53.76 2.19
C SER A 8 -16.01 -53.45 3.69
N LEU A 9 -14.81 -53.26 4.21
CA LEU A 9 -14.60 -52.62 5.50
C LEU A 9 -14.92 -51.14 5.31
N GLY A 10 -16.13 -50.74 5.69
CA GLY A 10 -16.50 -49.34 5.82
C GLY A 10 -15.64 -48.71 6.91
N CYS A 11 -14.79 -47.76 6.53
CA CYS A 11 -14.28 -46.77 7.46
C CYS A 11 -15.50 -45.96 7.93
N SER A 12 -15.97 -46.19 9.15
CA SER A 12 -16.79 -45.20 9.83
C SER A 12 -15.88 -44.03 10.18
N GLN A 13 -15.71 -43.11 9.23
CA GLN A 13 -15.42 -41.75 9.63
C GLN A 13 -16.65 -41.29 10.40
N THR A 14 -16.50 -41.19 11.71
CA THR A 14 -17.27 -40.24 12.50
C THR A 14 -17.23 -38.93 11.72
N GLU A 15 -18.37 -38.53 11.15
CA GLU A 15 -18.69 -37.15 10.84
C GLU A 15 -18.53 -36.39 12.17
N GLN A 16 -17.30 -35.96 12.47
CA GLN A 16 -17.13 -34.67 13.09
C GLN A 16 -17.72 -33.72 12.07
N THR A 17 -18.96 -33.31 12.31
CA THR A 17 -19.46 -32.04 11.82
C THR A 17 -18.35 -31.03 12.09
N ALA A 18 -17.61 -30.66 11.04
CA ALA A 18 -16.75 -29.50 11.08
C ALA A 18 -17.71 -28.36 11.42
N GLN A 19 -17.70 -27.96 12.69
CA GLN A 19 -18.43 -26.79 13.12
C GLN A 19 -17.72 -25.66 12.38
N GLU A 20 -18.38 -25.10 11.37
CA GLU A 20 -17.85 -23.94 10.64
C GLU A 20 -17.37 -22.92 11.68
N ALA A 21 -16.13 -22.44 11.52
CA ALA A 21 -15.57 -21.46 12.43
C ALA A 21 -16.55 -20.27 12.51
N SER A 22 -17.07 -19.98 13.69
CA SER A 22 -18.04 -18.92 13.87
C SER A 22 -17.29 -17.60 13.95
N MET A 23 -17.07 -16.97 12.79
CA MET A 23 -16.55 -15.61 12.73
C MET A 23 -17.63 -14.64 13.21
N ILE A 24 -17.28 -13.82 14.21
CA ILE A 24 -18.14 -12.76 14.74
C ILE A 24 -17.68 -11.44 14.12
N PRO A 25 -18.55 -10.72 13.39
CA PRO A 25 -18.16 -9.45 12.78
C PRO A 25 -18.05 -8.34 13.83
N LEU A 26 -17.33 -7.27 13.47
CA LEU A 26 -17.30 -6.02 14.22
C LEU A 26 -18.70 -5.43 14.36
N GLU A 27 -18.91 -4.65 15.42
CA GLU A 27 -20.13 -3.83 15.52
C GLU A 27 -20.22 -2.83 14.36
N PRO A 28 -21.43 -2.47 13.89
CA PRO A 28 -21.63 -1.65 12.69
C PRO A 28 -20.80 -0.36 12.66
N ARG A 29 -20.70 0.33 13.80
CA ARG A 29 -19.87 1.53 13.97
C ARG A 29 -18.38 1.26 13.66
N ARG A 30 -17.83 0.17 14.21
CA ARG A 30 -16.42 -0.21 14.00
C ARG A 30 -16.18 -0.72 12.59
N GLN A 31 -17.14 -1.41 11.97
CA GLN A 31 -17.05 -1.78 10.56
C GLN A 31 -16.90 -0.53 9.68
N LEU A 32 -17.68 0.53 9.95
CA LEU A 32 -17.62 1.74 9.16
C LEU A 32 -16.34 2.56 9.39
N ILE A 33 -15.82 2.58 10.63
CA ILE A 33 -14.50 3.18 10.92
C ILE A 33 -13.41 2.46 10.10
N ARG A 34 -13.37 1.13 10.18
CA ARG A 34 -12.41 0.31 9.42
C ARG A 34 -12.49 0.57 7.92
N LEU A 35 -13.71 0.56 7.37
CA LEU A 35 -13.96 0.82 5.96
C LEU A 35 -13.44 2.21 5.53
N SER A 36 -13.74 3.25 6.32
CA SER A 36 -13.32 4.62 6.00
C SER A 36 -11.82 4.81 6.12
N VAL A 37 -11.18 4.25 7.16
CA VAL A 37 -9.71 4.37 7.31
C VAL A 37 -9.00 3.64 6.18
N ASP A 38 -9.47 2.46 5.79
CA ASP A 38 -8.87 1.67 4.70
C ASP A 38 -9.06 2.31 3.31
N LEU A 39 -10.24 2.86 3.02
CA LEU A 39 -10.56 3.40 1.70
C LEU A 39 -10.29 4.91 1.56
N ARG A 40 -10.48 5.69 2.61
CA ARG A 40 -10.41 7.16 2.58
C ARG A 40 -9.27 7.76 3.40
N SER A 41 -8.60 6.98 4.24
CA SER A 41 -7.56 7.49 5.17
C SER A 41 -8.06 8.56 6.16
N ILE A 42 -9.33 8.55 6.52
CA ILE A 42 -9.96 9.47 7.49
C ILE A 42 -11.02 8.72 8.30
N HIS A 43 -11.41 9.28 9.45
CA HIS A 43 -12.56 8.76 10.21
C HIS A 43 -13.88 9.12 9.51
N PRO A 44 -14.94 8.31 9.66
CA PRO A 44 -16.29 8.73 9.27
C PRO A 44 -16.77 9.90 10.13
N SER A 45 -17.66 10.70 9.57
CA SER A 45 -18.37 11.74 10.35
C SER A 45 -19.30 11.11 11.39
N GLU A 46 -19.62 11.85 12.45
CA GLU A 46 -20.51 11.33 13.49
C GLU A 46 -21.91 11.01 12.94
N GLU A 47 -22.41 11.80 11.99
CA GLU A 47 -23.69 11.54 11.32
C GLU A 47 -23.68 10.19 10.57
N GLU A 48 -22.56 9.85 9.92
CA GLU A 48 -22.38 8.56 9.26
C GLU A 48 -22.34 7.41 10.27
N LEU A 49 -21.66 7.59 11.39
CA LEU A 49 -21.55 6.58 12.46
C LEU A 49 -22.91 6.32 13.13
N GLN A 50 -23.68 7.37 13.42
CA GLN A 50 -25.04 7.24 13.96
C GLN A 50 -25.99 6.58 12.96
N ALA A 51 -25.85 6.88 11.67
CA ALA A 51 -26.67 6.28 10.63
C ALA A 51 -26.45 4.76 10.51
N ILE A 52 -25.19 4.30 10.53
CA ILE A 52 -24.88 2.86 10.44
C ILE A 52 -25.26 2.10 11.72
N GLU A 53 -25.18 2.74 12.89
CA GLU A 53 -25.67 2.16 14.15
C GLU A 53 -27.19 1.99 14.14
N ALA A 54 -27.91 3.00 13.67
CA ALA A 54 -29.36 2.96 13.56
C ALA A 54 -29.83 1.96 12.49
N ASN A 55 -29.07 1.79 11.41
CA ASN A 55 -29.40 0.87 10.33
C ASN A 55 -28.15 0.16 9.77
N PRO A 56 -27.77 -1.00 10.32
CA PRO A 56 -26.60 -1.76 9.86
C PRO A 56 -26.66 -2.23 8.40
N SER A 57 -27.85 -2.26 7.78
CA SER A 57 -27.99 -2.63 6.36
C SER A 57 -27.39 -1.61 5.39
N LEU A 58 -27.06 -0.40 5.86
CA LEU A 58 -26.44 0.64 5.04
C LEU A 58 -24.97 0.35 4.69
N TYR A 59 -24.33 -0.68 5.27
CA TYR A 59 -22.91 -0.92 5.07
C TYR A 59 -22.52 -1.03 3.58
N GLU A 60 -23.32 -1.71 2.76
CA GLU A 60 -23.05 -1.84 1.32
C GLU A 60 -23.19 -0.50 0.58
N ASP A 61 -24.15 0.36 0.97
CA ASP A 61 -24.28 1.71 0.42
C ASP A 61 -23.09 2.61 0.80
N PHE A 62 -22.54 2.43 2.01
CA PHE A 62 -21.30 3.08 2.44
C PHE A 62 -20.09 2.60 1.63
N VAL A 63 -19.98 1.29 1.37
CA VAL A 63 -18.94 0.71 0.52
C VAL A 63 -19.00 1.35 -0.86
N ASP A 64 -20.17 1.34 -1.52
CA ASP A 64 -20.32 1.85 -2.88
C ASP A 64 -20.00 3.35 -2.96
N ARG A 65 -20.39 4.12 -1.95
CA ARG A 65 -20.04 5.55 -1.90
C ARG A 65 -18.56 5.81 -1.64
N TYR A 66 -17.91 5.05 -0.76
CA TYR A 66 -16.49 5.24 -0.46
C TYR A 66 -15.57 4.73 -1.58
N LEU A 67 -16.04 3.80 -2.41
CA LEU A 67 -15.35 3.40 -3.64
C LEU A 67 -15.26 4.52 -4.69
N GLU A 68 -16.17 5.51 -4.61
CA GLU A 68 -16.18 6.70 -5.47
C GLU A 68 -15.49 7.91 -4.81
N ASP A 69 -14.96 7.77 -3.59
CA ASP A 69 -14.20 8.85 -2.95
C ASP A 69 -12.82 9.00 -3.61
N PRO A 70 -12.43 10.21 -4.06
CA PRO A 70 -11.16 10.44 -4.74
C PRO A 70 -9.92 10.13 -3.87
N ARG A 71 -10.08 10.02 -2.55
CA ARG A 71 -8.98 9.60 -1.66
C ARG A 71 -8.58 8.14 -1.87
N LEU A 72 -9.46 7.30 -2.42
CA LEU A 72 -9.19 5.88 -2.65
C LEU A 72 -8.06 5.66 -3.68
N THR A 73 -7.92 6.53 -4.68
CA THR A 73 -6.86 6.44 -5.68
C THR A 73 -5.47 6.39 -5.03
N GLU A 74 -5.22 7.24 -4.03
CA GLU A 74 -3.94 7.26 -3.32
C GLU A 74 -3.77 6.03 -2.40
N ARG A 75 -4.87 5.49 -1.85
CA ARG A 75 -4.84 4.21 -1.12
C ARG A 75 -4.46 3.03 -2.03
N VAL A 76 -5.00 2.97 -3.25
CA VAL A 76 -4.64 1.95 -4.25
C VAL A 76 -3.15 2.04 -4.59
N ARG A 77 -2.63 3.24 -4.85
CA ARG A 77 -1.19 3.45 -5.09
C ARG A 77 -0.33 2.95 -3.94
N GLN A 78 -0.73 3.21 -2.69
CA GLN A 78 0.01 2.73 -1.51
C GLN A 78 0.00 1.21 -1.39
N ILE A 79 -1.17 0.59 -1.54
CA ILE A 79 -1.33 -0.88 -1.49
C ILE A 79 -0.41 -1.54 -2.50
N PHE A 80 -0.43 -1.09 -3.76
CA PHE A 80 0.42 -1.65 -4.80
C PHE A 80 1.89 -1.24 -4.66
N ASN A 81 2.21 -0.08 -4.09
CA ASN A 81 3.60 0.29 -3.81
C ASN A 81 4.25 -0.62 -2.77
N HIS A 82 3.50 -1.23 -1.83
CA HIS A 82 4.07 -2.27 -0.95
C HIS A 82 4.57 -3.49 -1.73
N ARG A 83 4.01 -3.73 -2.92
CA ARG A 83 4.43 -4.79 -3.84
C ARG A 83 5.48 -4.32 -4.84
N TYR A 84 5.30 -3.12 -5.39
CA TYR A 84 6.13 -2.59 -6.48
C TYR A 84 7.38 -1.85 -5.99
N LEU A 85 7.41 -1.42 -4.73
CA LEU A 85 8.55 -0.78 -4.07
C LEU A 85 9.15 0.37 -4.91
N MET A 86 8.30 1.21 -5.50
CA MET A 86 8.72 2.28 -6.41
C MET A 86 9.11 3.56 -5.68
N ARG A 87 8.37 3.92 -4.61
CA ARG A 87 8.62 5.12 -3.80
C ARG A 87 9.89 4.99 -2.97
N THR A 88 11.04 5.37 -3.51
CA THR A 88 12.34 5.31 -2.80
C THR A 88 12.84 6.66 -2.30
N GLY A 89 12.28 7.76 -2.80
CA GLY A 89 12.82 9.11 -2.57
C GLY A 89 14.15 9.39 -3.30
N ASN A 90 14.56 8.54 -4.24
CA ASN A 90 15.82 8.68 -4.98
C ASN A 90 15.58 9.25 -6.40
N THR A 91 16.50 10.08 -6.88
CA THR A 91 16.52 10.57 -8.27
C THR A 91 17.24 9.61 -9.23
N PHE A 92 17.92 8.59 -8.70
CA PHE A 92 18.77 7.65 -9.43
C PHE A 92 19.83 8.37 -10.29
N GLY A 93 20.39 9.47 -9.76
CA GLY A 93 21.40 10.28 -10.46
C GLY A 93 20.83 11.27 -11.48
N ASN A 94 19.51 11.36 -11.61
CA ASN A 94 18.86 12.33 -12.51
C ASN A 94 18.72 13.69 -11.84
N SER A 95 18.74 14.73 -12.67
CA SER A 95 18.43 16.09 -12.29
C SER A 95 17.87 16.82 -13.50
N THR A 96 17.12 17.89 -13.26
CA THR A 96 16.66 18.79 -14.32
C THR A 96 17.00 20.22 -13.93
N SER A 97 17.19 21.09 -14.92
CA SER A 97 17.50 22.50 -14.63
C SER A 97 16.32 23.29 -14.08
N SER A 98 15.09 22.78 -14.23
CA SER A 98 13.85 23.52 -13.95
C SER A 98 13.11 23.02 -12.71
N TYR A 99 13.50 21.87 -12.14
CA TYR A 99 12.83 21.27 -11.00
C TYR A 99 13.82 20.86 -9.92
N SER A 100 13.34 20.79 -8.67
CA SER A 100 14.16 20.34 -7.54
C SER A 100 14.40 18.82 -7.59
N ASP A 101 15.40 18.33 -6.85
CA ASP A 101 15.63 16.89 -6.70
C ASP A 101 14.41 16.17 -6.09
N ALA A 102 13.64 16.86 -5.24
CA ALA A 102 12.40 16.31 -4.68
C ALA A 102 11.32 16.12 -5.75
N ASP A 103 11.17 17.06 -6.67
CA ASP A 103 10.23 16.96 -7.80
C ASP A 103 10.64 15.85 -8.78
N VAL A 104 11.95 15.71 -9.02
CA VAL A 104 12.51 14.62 -9.85
C VAL A 104 12.27 13.28 -9.20
N ALA A 105 12.61 13.13 -7.91
CA ALA A 105 12.39 11.89 -7.17
C ALA A 105 10.91 11.50 -7.15
N TYR A 106 10.01 12.45 -6.89
CA TYR A 106 8.56 12.25 -6.95
C TYR A 106 8.11 11.78 -8.35
N SER A 107 8.57 12.45 -9.40
CA SER A 107 8.11 12.13 -10.76
C SER A 107 8.62 10.78 -11.24
N VAL A 108 9.89 10.45 -10.98
CA VAL A 108 10.43 9.14 -11.37
C VAL A 108 9.72 8.02 -10.61
N GLN A 109 9.52 8.15 -9.29
CA GLN A 109 8.96 7.04 -8.50
C GLN A 109 7.46 6.82 -8.71
N GLU A 110 6.74 7.79 -9.26
CA GLU A 110 5.28 7.73 -9.39
C GLU A 110 4.79 7.37 -10.81
N GLU A 111 5.65 7.28 -11.84
CA GLU A 111 5.22 6.99 -13.21
C GLU A 111 4.35 5.71 -13.30
N SER A 112 4.85 4.60 -12.74
CA SER A 112 4.12 3.31 -12.77
C SER A 112 2.89 3.29 -11.85
N LEU A 113 2.97 3.94 -10.69
CA LEU A 113 1.83 4.10 -9.78
C LEU A 113 0.76 5.04 -10.36
N SER A 114 1.14 5.97 -11.23
CA SER A 114 0.22 6.85 -11.93
C SER A 114 -0.50 6.13 -13.07
N LEU A 115 0.15 5.13 -13.71
CA LEU A 115 -0.56 4.25 -14.66
C LEU A 115 -1.61 3.42 -13.93
N LEU A 116 -1.25 2.85 -12.77
CA LEU A 116 -2.18 2.13 -11.92
C LEU A 116 -3.37 3.02 -11.49
N ALA A 117 -3.08 4.25 -11.04
CA ALA A 117 -4.11 5.22 -10.69
C ALA A 117 -5.02 5.54 -11.87
N TYR A 118 -4.46 5.77 -13.06
CA TYR A 118 -5.23 6.03 -14.27
C TYR A 118 -6.15 4.86 -14.63
N ILE A 119 -5.65 3.61 -14.54
CA ILE A 119 -6.44 2.39 -14.76
C ILE A 119 -7.60 2.33 -13.75
N PHE A 120 -7.32 2.57 -12.47
CA PHE A 120 -8.30 2.53 -11.40
C PHE A 120 -9.38 3.63 -11.55
N ASP A 121 -8.97 4.88 -11.76
CA ASP A 121 -9.88 6.05 -11.82
C ASP A 121 -10.82 5.99 -13.03
N ASN A 122 -10.36 5.37 -14.12
CA ASN A 122 -11.14 5.22 -15.36
C ASN A 122 -11.83 3.84 -15.47
N ASP A 123 -11.78 3.03 -14.40
CA ASP A 123 -12.35 1.68 -14.36
C ASP A 123 -11.94 0.81 -15.56
N LEU A 124 -10.67 0.90 -15.94
CA LEU A 124 -10.09 0.13 -17.03
C LEU A 124 -9.68 -1.27 -16.54
N PRO A 125 -9.69 -2.30 -17.42
CA PRO A 125 -9.21 -3.62 -17.05
C PRO A 125 -7.76 -3.57 -16.54
N TYR A 126 -7.49 -4.24 -15.41
CA TYR A 126 -6.15 -4.27 -14.81
C TYR A 126 -5.06 -4.77 -15.76
N SER A 127 -5.42 -5.55 -16.78
CA SER A 127 -4.50 -6.00 -17.84
C SER A 127 -3.76 -4.87 -18.55
N GLN A 128 -4.30 -3.64 -18.55
CA GLN A 128 -3.62 -2.46 -19.08
C GLN A 128 -2.32 -2.12 -18.36
N ILE A 129 -2.09 -2.64 -17.15
CA ILE A 129 -0.81 -2.47 -16.45
C ILE A 129 0.39 -2.98 -17.27
N VAL A 130 0.16 -3.96 -18.16
CA VAL A 130 1.17 -4.51 -19.09
C VAL A 130 0.82 -4.35 -20.57
N THR A 131 -0.42 -3.99 -20.92
CA THR A 131 -0.84 -3.85 -22.33
C THR A 131 -1.02 -2.41 -22.79
N ALA A 132 -1.00 -1.42 -21.88
CA ALA A 132 -1.13 -0.02 -22.26
C ALA A 132 -0.08 0.38 -23.29
N ASP A 133 -0.53 1.03 -24.37
CA ASP A 133 0.32 1.55 -25.43
C ASP A 133 0.79 3.01 -25.17
N TYR A 134 0.76 3.39 -23.89
CA TYR A 134 1.13 4.69 -23.35
C TYR A 134 1.81 4.52 -21.98
N THR A 135 2.53 5.56 -21.56
CA THR A 135 3.00 5.77 -20.20
C THR A 135 2.25 6.94 -19.57
N MET A 136 2.57 7.27 -18.31
CA MET A 136 2.09 8.47 -17.65
C MET A 136 3.20 9.52 -17.61
N GLY A 137 2.99 10.64 -18.28
CA GLY A 137 3.87 11.79 -18.25
C GLY A 137 3.41 12.86 -17.27
N ASN A 138 4.35 13.67 -16.81
CA ASN A 138 4.11 14.96 -16.17
C ASN A 138 5.17 15.96 -16.68
N PRO A 139 5.10 17.26 -16.31
CA PRO A 139 6.06 18.25 -16.81
C PRO A 139 7.54 17.94 -16.52
N VAL A 140 7.82 17.27 -15.39
CA VAL A 140 9.19 16.89 -15.01
C VAL A 140 9.70 15.76 -15.92
N LEU A 141 8.93 14.70 -16.09
CA LEU A 141 9.30 13.57 -16.97
C LEU A 141 9.37 13.99 -18.43
N ALA A 142 8.52 14.92 -18.88
CA ALA A 142 8.57 15.47 -20.22
C ALA A 142 9.83 16.33 -20.49
N GLN A 143 10.48 16.85 -19.44
CA GLN A 143 11.79 17.49 -19.56
C GLN A 143 12.93 16.47 -19.55
N MET A 144 12.77 15.37 -18.83
CA MET A 144 13.79 14.31 -18.70
C MET A 144 13.85 13.40 -19.93
N TRP A 145 12.69 13.09 -20.52
CA TRP A 145 12.55 12.10 -21.58
C TRP A 145 11.79 12.67 -22.77
N ASP A 146 11.99 12.06 -23.93
CA ASP A 146 11.28 12.41 -25.16
C ASP A 146 9.85 11.82 -25.15
N LEU A 147 8.96 12.49 -24.43
CA LEU A 147 7.53 12.19 -24.31
C LEU A 147 6.71 13.18 -25.13
N ASP A 148 5.66 12.72 -25.81
CA ASP A 148 4.63 13.59 -26.43
C ASP A 148 3.66 14.20 -25.40
N TYR A 149 4.15 14.53 -24.21
CA TYR A 149 3.35 15.17 -23.19
C TYR A 149 2.79 16.51 -23.71
N PRO A 150 1.47 16.77 -23.58
CA PRO A 150 0.88 17.99 -24.11
C PRO A 150 1.53 19.24 -23.51
N GLN A 151 1.90 20.20 -24.36
CA GLN A 151 2.48 21.46 -23.91
C GLN A 151 1.51 22.24 -23.03
N GLU A 152 2.03 22.96 -22.03
CA GLU A 152 1.27 23.81 -21.09
C GLU A 152 0.29 23.08 -20.15
N GLU A 153 0.19 21.75 -20.24
CA GLU A 153 -0.57 20.93 -19.27
C GLU A 153 0.21 20.73 -17.97
N THR A 154 -0.53 20.35 -16.91
CA THR A 154 0.03 20.03 -15.59
C THR A 154 -0.48 18.68 -15.09
N GLY A 155 0.23 18.10 -14.12
CA GLY A 155 -0.12 16.82 -13.51
C GLY A 155 0.11 15.61 -14.43
N TRP A 156 -0.40 14.46 -13.99
CA TRP A 156 -0.23 13.18 -14.67
C TRP A 156 -1.20 13.03 -15.84
N LYS A 157 -0.69 12.70 -17.03
CA LYS A 157 -1.47 12.46 -18.25
C LYS A 157 -0.90 11.28 -19.04
N PRO A 158 -1.73 10.52 -19.77
CA PRO A 158 -1.23 9.58 -20.76
C PRO A 158 -0.31 10.29 -21.77
N ALA A 159 0.84 9.68 -22.06
CA ALA A 159 1.85 10.14 -23.02
C ALA A 159 2.57 8.92 -23.64
N ARG A 160 3.39 9.14 -24.65
CA ARG A 160 4.17 8.12 -25.36
C ARG A 160 5.61 8.57 -25.53
N TYR A 161 6.51 7.66 -25.15
CA TYR A 161 7.91 7.69 -25.58
C TYR A 161 8.03 7.75 -27.11
N GLN A 162 8.90 8.64 -27.60
CA GLN A 162 9.13 8.88 -29.04
C GLN A 162 10.37 8.17 -29.58
N ASP A 163 11.08 7.39 -28.75
CA ASP A 163 12.33 6.69 -29.08
C ASP A 163 12.14 5.34 -29.80
N ALA A 164 10.98 5.16 -30.43
CA ALA A 164 10.59 3.96 -31.19
C ALA A 164 10.52 2.65 -30.38
N ARG A 165 10.53 2.70 -29.04
CA ARG A 165 10.29 1.52 -28.21
C ARG A 165 8.88 0.95 -28.42
N PRO A 166 8.71 -0.38 -28.33
CA PRO A 166 7.38 -0.97 -28.17
C PRO A 166 6.82 -0.64 -26.78
N HIS A 167 5.57 -0.16 -26.71
CA HIS A 167 4.89 0.11 -25.45
C HIS A 167 4.24 -1.16 -24.86
N ALA A 168 4.35 -1.31 -23.54
CA ALA A 168 3.88 -2.47 -22.79
C ALA A 168 3.60 -2.10 -21.32
N GLY A 169 2.86 -1.01 -21.10
CA GLY A 169 2.59 -0.46 -19.77
C GLY A 169 3.87 -0.32 -18.92
N ILE A 170 3.83 -0.83 -17.68
CA ILE A 170 4.96 -0.73 -16.74
C ILE A 170 6.23 -1.43 -17.24
N LEU A 171 6.11 -2.41 -18.15
CA LEU A 171 7.27 -3.14 -18.68
C LEU A 171 8.14 -2.25 -19.57
N SER A 172 7.57 -1.18 -20.13
CA SER A 172 8.24 -0.28 -21.06
C SER A 172 8.65 1.07 -20.46
N MET A 173 8.48 1.26 -19.15
CA MET A 173 8.74 2.52 -18.45
C MET A 173 10.20 2.69 -18.03
N ASN A 174 10.75 3.89 -18.20
CA ASN A 174 12.11 4.22 -17.75
C ASN A 174 12.23 4.09 -16.23
N SER A 175 11.29 4.65 -15.46
CA SER A 175 11.32 4.66 -13.99
C SER A 175 11.45 3.27 -13.37
N VAL A 176 10.74 2.28 -13.91
CA VAL A 176 10.76 0.89 -13.42
C VAL A 176 12.16 0.30 -13.57
N TRP A 177 12.85 0.58 -14.67
CA TRP A 177 14.19 0.07 -14.95
C TRP A 177 15.32 0.92 -14.36
N MET A 178 15.02 2.13 -13.93
CA MET A 178 15.85 2.90 -13.00
C MET A 178 15.77 2.31 -11.59
N ARG A 179 14.56 1.99 -11.11
CA ARG A 179 14.35 1.37 -9.79
C ARG A 179 14.96 -0.02 -9.71
N TYR A 180 14.83 -0.80 -10.77
CA TYR A 180 15.32 -2.17 -10.88
C TYR A 180 16.41 -2.25 -11.97
N PRO A 181 17.63 -1.74 -11.70
CA PRO A 181 18.72 -1.78 -12.66
C PRO A 181 19.22 -3.22 -12.84
N SER A 182 19.93 -3.47 -13.95
CA SER A 182 20.68 -4.71 -14.16
C SER A 182 22.05 -4.34 -14.71
N GLU A 183 23.04 -5.20 -14.48
CA GLU A 183 24.43 -4.95 -14.88
C GLU A 183 25.15 -6.26 -15.22
N GLY A 184 26.07 -6.19 -16.18
CA GLY A 184 27.07 -7.22 -16.47
C GLY A 184 26.50 -8.65 -16.56
N GLY A 185 27.04 -9.56 -15.76
CA GLY A 185 26.66 -10.98 -15.74
C GLY A 185 25.26 -11.28 -15.19
N ASN A 186 24.52 -10.28 -14.67
CA ASN A 186 23.14 -10.49 -14.25
C ASN A 186 22.20 -10.72 -15.44
N ALA A 187 22.55 -10.22 -16.64
CA ALA A 187 21.85 -10.54 -17.89
C ALA A 187 20.33 -10.26 -17.82
N ASN A 188 19.92 -9.15 -17.16
CA ASN A 188 18.52 -8.75 -16.90
C ASN A 188 17.71 -9.65 -15.95
N ARG A 189 18.32 -10.64 -15.29
CA ARG A 189 17.61 -11.53 -14.35
C ARG A 189 16.99 -10.79 -13.17
N HIS A 190 17.60 -9.67 -12.72
CA HIS A 190 17.03 -8.82 -11.68
C HIS A 190 15.72 -8.15 -12.14
N ARG A 191 15.66 -7.63 -13.36
CA ARG A 191 14.44 -7.04 -13.95
C ARG A 191 13.35 -8.08 -14.13
N ALA A 192 13.71 -9.27 -14.64
CA ALA A 192 12.77 -10.38 -14.74
C ALA A 192 12.21 -10.82 -13.39
N ASN A 193 13.05 -10.89 -12.34
CA ASN A 193 12.56 -11.18 -10.99
C ASN A 193 11.69 -10.04 -10.45
N ALA A 194 12.01 -8.78 -10.73
CA ALA A 194 11.17 -7.65 -10.34
C ALA A 194 9.77 -7.76 -10.96
N VAL A 195 9.66 -8.03 -12.27
CA VAL A 195 8.38 -8.29 -12.95
C VAL A 195 7.62 -9.44 -12.31
N SER A 196 8.32 -10.56 -12.07
CA SER A 196 7.72 -11.75 -11.44
C SER A 196 7.20 -11.46 -10.02
N LYS A 197 7.91 -10.65 -9.23
CA LYS A 197 7.46 -10.25 -7.90
C LYS A 197 6.27 -9.29 -7.95
N MET A 198 6.35 -8.29 -8.81
CA MET A 198 5.34 -7.24 -8.94
C MET A 198 4.02 -7.78 -9.47
N LEU A 199 4.09 -8.63 -10.49
CA LEU A 199 2.91 -9.02 -11.27
C LEU A 199 2.51 -10.47 -11.05
N LEU A 200 3.38 -11.37 -10.60
CA LEU A 200 3.05 -12.80 -10.45
C LEU A 200 3.20 -13.30 -9.01
N CYS A 201 3.53 -12.41 -8.07
CA CYS A 201 3.71 -12.72 -6.65
C CYS A 201 4.73 -13.85 -6.41
N ASN A 202 5.66 -14.03 -7.35
CA ASN A 202 6.66 -15.09 -7.35
C ASN A 202 8.06 -14.48 -7.27
N ASP A 203 8.78 -14.77 -6.19
CA ASP A 203 10.18 -14.36 -6.02
C ASP A 203 11.11 -15.53 -6.32
N TYR A 204 11.91 -15.44 -7.39
CA TYR A 204 12.89 -16.47 -7.73
C TYR A 204 13.95 -16.65 -6.65
N LEU A 205 14.22 -15.63 -5.83
CA LEU A 205 15.22 -15.67 -4.76
C LEU A 205 14.70 -16.31 -3.47
N SER A 206 13.38 -16.45 -3.30
CA SER A 206 12.79 -17.12 -2.13
C SER A 206 12.59 -18.62 -2.33
N ARG A 207 12.80 -19.12 -3.56
CA ARG A 207 12.56 -20.53 -3.90
C ARG A 207 13.54 -21.45 -3.15
N PRO A 208 13.05 -22.48 -2.43
CA PRO A 208 13.92 -23.45 -1.79
C PRO A 208 14.58 -24.32 -2.86
N VAL A 209 15.88 -24.11 -3.12
CA VAL A 209 16.67 -24.94 -4.05
C VAL A 209 17.80 -25.60 -3.29
N VAL A 210 17.93 -26.91 -3.45
CA VAL A 210 19.04 -27.69 -2.91
C VAL A 210 20.07 -27.89 -4.02
N LEU A 211 21.24 -27.27 -3.88
CA LEU A 211 22.36 -27.44 -4.79
C LEU A 211 23.36 -28.45 -4.22
N SER A 212 23.84 -29.37 -5.05
CA SER A 212 24.95 -30.24 -4.66
C SER A 212 26.25 -29.43 -4.52
N ARG A 213 27.20 -29.91 -3.71
CA ARG A 213 28.50 -29.24 -3.57
C ARG A 213 29.22 -29.04 -4.91
N ALA A 214 29.17 -30.03 -5.79
CA ALA A 214 29.73 -29.93 -7.14
C ALA A 214 29.07 -28.84 -7.99
N ALA A 215 27.75 -28.62 -7.84
CA ALA A 215 27.05 -27.53 -8.51
C ALA A 215 27.51 -26.16 -7.99
N VAL A 216 27.71 -26.03 -6.67
CA VAL A 216 28.23 -24.80 -6.05
C VAL A 216 29.67 -24.52 -6.50
N ASP A 217 30.52 -25.54 -6.53
CA ASP A 217 31.91 -25.40 -6.98
C ASP A 217 31.96 -24.94 -8.44
N GLN A 218 31.08 -25.48 -9.31
CA GLN A 218 31.01 -25.07 -10.73
C GLN A 218 30.63 -23.59 -10.91
N LEU A 219 29.82 -23.02 -10.02
CA LEU A 219 29.48 -21.58 -10.06
C LEU A 219 30.71 -20.68 -9.90
N THR A 220 31.77 -21.14 -9.23
CA THR A 220 33.00 -20.36 -9.06
C THR A 220 33.91 -20.39 -10.30
N ILE A 221 33.65 -21.31 -11.23
CA ILE A 221 34.44 -21.52 -12.45
C ILE A 221 33.72 -20.96 -13.66
N SER A 222 32.48 -21.41 -13.90
CA SER A 222 31.65 -21.01 -15.04
C SER A 222 30.17 -21.06 -14.64
N PRO A 223 29.60 -19.93 -14.16
CA PRO A 223 28.19 -19.84 -13.79
C PRO A 223 27.23 -20.24 -14.91
N GLU A 224 27.47 -19.76 -16.14
CA GLU A 224 26.58 -20.03 -17.27
C GLU A 224 26.62 -21.51 -17.70
N ASP A 225 27.77 -22.18 -17.64
CA ASP A 225 27.83 -23.63 -17.87
C ASP A 225 27.11 -24.41 -16.76
N ALA A 226 27.24 -23.98 -15.51
CA ALA A 226 26.53 -24.57 -14.39
C ALA A 226 25.01 -24.47 -14.61
N ILE A 227 24.52 -23.28 -14.98
CA ILE A 227 23.11 -23.04 -15.28
C ILE A 227 22.65 -23.96 -16.40
N ASN A 228 23.37 -24.01 -17.52
CA ASN A 228 22.93 -24.75 -18.72
C ASN A 228 22.98 -26.28 -18.57
N THR A 229 23.85 -26.81 -17.72
CA THR A 229 24.06 -28.27 -17.60
C THR A 229 23.42 -28.89 -16.36
N ASN A 230 23.04 -28.07 -15.36
CA ASN A 230 22.48 -28.56 -14.10
C ASN A 230 20.95 -28.42 -14.06
N THR A 231 20.26 -29.55 -13.89
CA THR A 231 18.79 -29.59 -13.81
C THR A 231 18.21 -28.82 -12.63
N SER A 232 18.93 -28.74 -11.49
CA SER A 232 18.50 -27.94 -10.33
C SER A 232 18.52 -26.45 -10.64
N CYS A 233 19.52 -25.95 -11.38
CA CYS A 233 19.55 -24.56 -11.82
C CYS A 233 18.41 -24.26 -12.83
N GLN A 234 18.15 -25.20 -13.74
CA GLN A 234 17.07 -25.05 -14.73
C GLN A 234 15.67 -24.95 -14.12
N SER A 235 15.44 -25.43 -12.88
CA SER A 235 14.16 -25.27 -12.17
C SER A 235 13.67 -23.81 -12.08
N CYS A 236 14.62 -22.86 -12.10
CA CYS A 236 14.34 -21.43 -12.10
C CYS A 236 14.69 -20.80 -13.45
N HIS A 237 15.89 -21.09 -13.97
CA HIS A 237 16.42 -20.43 -15.17
C HIS A 237 15.63 -20.72 -16.45
N ALA A 238 14.91 -21.84 -16.54
CA ALA A 238 14.08 -22.16 -17.70
C ALA A 238 12.94 -21.14 -17.94
N SER A 239 12.54 -20.40 -16.90
CA SER A 239 11.54 -19.32 -17.00
C SER A 239 12.15 -17.93 -16.80
N LEU A 240 13.16 -17.82 -15.93
CA LEU A 240 13.80 -16.54 -15.62
C LEU A 240 14.61 -15.96 -16.78
N ASP A 241 15.45 -16.77 -17.44
CA ASP A 241 16.37 -16.26 -18.46
C ASP A 241 15.63 -15.83 -19.75
N PRO A 242 14.63 -16.59 -20.26
CA PRO A 242 13.82 -16.12 -21.39
C PRO A 242 12.98 -14.87 -21.06
N LEU A 243 12.50 -14.74 -19.82
CA LEU A 243 11.84 -13.50 -19.39
C LEU A 243 12.83 -12.33 -19.39
N ALA A 244 14.04 -12.54 -18.86
CA ALA A 244 15.10 -11.53 -18.82
C ALA A 244 15.53 -11.03 -20.22
N ALA A 245 15.45 -11.89 -21.23
CA ALA A 245 15.80 -11.56 -22.62
C ALA A 245 14.98 -10.40 -23.22
N HIS A 246 13.82 -10.06 -22.66
CA HIS A 246 13.00 -8.92 -23.13
C HIS A 246 13.57 -7.55 -22.76
N PHE A 247 14.45 -7.46 -21.76
CA PHE A 247 14.86 -6.17 -21.19
C PHE A 247 16.22 -5.67 -21.70
N TYR A 248 16.78 -6.29 -22.76
CA TYR A 248 18.07 -5.86 -23.30
C TYR A 248 18.04 -4.50 -23.99
N GLY A 249 16.88 -4.05 -24.46
CA GLY A 249 16.71 -2.67 -24.91
C GLY A 249 17.01 -1.65 -23.81
N PHE A 250 16.89 -2.01 -22.52
CA PHE A 250 17.18 -1.14 -21.38
C PHE A 250 18.56 -1.38 -20.76
N PHE A 251 19.41 -2.20 -21.37
CA PHE A 251 20.65 -2.65 -20.74
C PHE A 251 21.76 -1.60 -20.89
N PRO A 252 22.28 -1.02 -19.79
CA PRO A 252 23.40 -0.09 -19.87
C PRO A 252 24.68 -0.84 -20.26
N LEU A 253 25.41 -0.32 -21.23
CA LEU A 253 26.68 -0.87 -21.73
C LEU A 253 27.85 0.08 -21.50
N GLU A 254 27.58 1.39 -21.50
CA GLU A 254 28.56 2.45 -21.31
C GLU A 254 28.39 3.08 -19.91
N GLU A 255 29.46 3.63 -19.33
CA GLU A 255 29.38 4.28 -18.01
C GLU A 255 28.48 5.53 -18.06
N GLU A 256 28.42 6.19 -19.21
CA GLU A 256 27.59 7.37 -19.47
C GLU A 256 26.12 7.05 -19.77
N ASP A 257 25.77 5.77 -19.94
CA ASP A 257 24.38 5.37 -20.20
C ASP A 257 23.50 5.69 -18.99
N MET A 258 22.52 6.58 -19.18
CA MET A 258 21.52 6.87 -18.15
C MET A 258 20.65 5.63 -17.92
N LEU A 259 20.54 5.21 -16.64
CA LEU A 259 19.72 4.07 -16.23
C LEU A 259 18.28 4.20 -16.73
N GLY A 260 17.72 3.08 -17.19
CA GLY A 260 16.34 3.00 -17.66
C GLY A 260 16.09 3.55 -19.06
N THR A 261 17.07 4.20 -19.70
CA THR A 261 16.98 4.59 -21.12
C THR A 261 16.81 3.34 -21.99
N TYR A 262 16.10 3.50 -23.12
CA TYR A 262 15.88 2.42 -24.08
C TYR A 262 16.70 2.64 -25.35
N TRP A 263 17.27 1.55 -25.86
CA TRP A 263 18.05 1.49 -27.09
C TRP A 263 17.55 0.32 -27.94
N PRO A 264 16.80 0.57 -29.04
CA PRO A 264 16.23 -0.48 -29.87
C PRO A 264 17.27 -1.47 -30.41
N GLU A 265 18.46 -0.99 -30.78
CA GLU A 265 19.55 -1.81 -31.32
C GLU A 265 20.09 -2.83 -30.32
N ARG A 266 19.89 -2.60 -29.01
CA ARG A 266 20.38 -3.47 -27.94
C ARG A 266 19.44 -4.64 -27.64
N GLU A 267 18.20 -4.64 -28.12
CA GLU A 267 17.26 -5.75 -27.86
C GLU A 267 17.84 -7.11 -28.22
N SER A 268 18.64 -7.20 -29.29
CA SER A 268 19.25 -8.46 -29.73
C SER A 268 20.42 -8.96 -28.88
N ASN A 269 20.86 -8.19 -27.87
CA ASN A 269 22.01 -8.52 -27.04
C ASN A 269 21.81 -9.78 -26.19
N TRP A 270 20.58 -10.25 -25.98
CA TRP A 270 20.33 -11.55 -25.35
C TRP A 270 21.10 -12.69 -26.03
N ARG A 271 21.39 -12.59 -27.34
CA ARG A 271 22.19 -13.57 -28.10
C ARG A 271 23.63 -13.70 -27.60
N MET A 272 24.20 -12.59 -27.13
CA MET A 272 25.59 -12.54 -26.67
C MET A 272 25.72 -12.87 -25.19
N TYR A 273 24.75 -12.43 -24.37
CA TYR A 273 24.83 -12.55 -22.91
C TYR A 273 24.26 -13.88 -22.41
N ALA A 274 22.93 -14.04 -22.42
CA ALA A 274 22.27 -15.25 -21.89
C ALA A 274 22.15 -16.37 -22.94
N ASN A 275 22.22 -16.02 -24.22
CA ASN A 275 21.90 -16.88 -25.36
C ASN A 275 20.58 -17.67 -25.16
N LYS A 276 19.57 -16.98 -24.64
CA LYS A 276 18.19 -17.48 -24.48
C LYS A 276 17.25 -16.58 -25.27
N GLU A 277 16.46 -17.19 -26.14
CA GLU A 277 15.43 -16.47 -26.89
C GLU A 277 14.37 -15.91 -25.94
N PRO A 278 13.82 -14.72 -26.21
CA PRO A 278 12.67 -14.19 -25.49
C PRO A 278 11.50 -15.19 -25.48
N ALA A 279 11.04 -15.52 -24.28
CA ALA A 279 9.85 -16.33 -24.06
C ALA A 279 9.26 -16.07 -22.68
N TYR A 280 7.98 -16.39 -22.52
CA TYR A 280 7.27 -16.34 -21.24
C TYR A 280 6.78 -17.74 -20.87
N TYR A 281 7.37 -18.34 -19.84
CA TYR A 281 7.08 -19.73 -19.41
C TYR A 281 7.04 -20.76 -20.56
N GLY A 282 8.00 -20.64 -21.48
CA GLY A 282 8.14 -21.53 -22.64
C GLY A 282 7.34 -21.15 -23.87
N ILE A 283 6.52 -20.08 -23.81
CA ILE A 283 5.83 -19.52 -24.97
C ILE A 283 6.73 -18.47 -25.63
N PRO A 284 7.23 -18.69 -26.86
CA PRO A 284 8.08 -17.72 -27.55
C PRO A 284 7.37 -16.37 -27.79
N THR A 285 8.14 -15.29 -27.71
CA THR A 285 7.67 -13.90 -27.88
C THR A 285 8.55 -13.14 -28.87
N GLY A 286 8.00 -12.14 -29.55
CA GLY A 286 8.75 -11.30 -30.48
C GLY A 286 9.45 -10.11 -29.83
N ASN A 287 8.80 -9.47 -28.86
CA ASN A 287 9.26 -8.26 -28.20
C ASN A 287 8.54 -8.05 -26.84
N ILE A 288 8.76 -6.90 -26.21
CA ILE A 288 8.16 -6.57 -24.91
C ILE A 288 6.64 -6.33 -24.94
N SER A 289 6.08 -5.87 -26.07
CA SER A 289 4.61 -5.75 -26.24
C SER A 289 3.95 -7.12 -26.35
N ASP A 290 4.58 -8.08 -27.04
CA ASP A 290 4.12 -9.47 -27.07
C ASP A 290 4.16 -10.11 -25.67
N LEU A 291 5.22 -9.83 -24.89
CA LEU A 291 5.30 -10.23 -23.48
C LEU A 291 4.11 -9.68 -22.69
N GLY A 292 3.84 -8.38 -22.79
CA GLY A 292 2.72 -7.74 -22.09
C GLY A 292 1.37 -8.39 -22.43
N ARG A 293 1.12 -8.67 -23.71
CA ARG A 293 -0.10 -9.38 -24.15
C ARG A 293 -0.21 -10.78 -23.56
N ILE A 294 0.86 -11.58 -23.60
CA ILE A 294 0.83 -12.96 -23.06
C ILE A 294 0.70 -12.94 -21.53
N MET A 295 1.33 -11.98 -20.85
CA MET A 295 1.15 -11.80 -19.40
C MET A 295 -0.29 -11.44 -19.03
N ALA A 296 -0.97 -10.65 -19.86
CA ALA A 296 -2.39 -10.35 -19.67
C ALA A 296 -3.32 -11.57 -19.87
N GLU A 297 -2.84 -12.63 -20.53
CA GLU A 297 -3.56 -13.90 -20.68
C GLU A 297 -3.28 -14.87 -19.51
N ASP A 298 -2.38 -14.54 -18.59
CA ASP A 298 -1.95 -15.39 -17.47
C ASP A 298 -2.76 -15.13 -16.19
N SER A 299 -3.46 -16.15 -15.69
CA SER A 299 -4.28 -16.04 -14.46
C SER A 299 -3.48 -15.60 -13.25
N ARG A 300 -2.19 -15.95 -13.18
CA ARG A 300 -1.29 -15.61 -12.06
C ARG A 300 -1.13 -14.10 -11.90
N MET A 301 -1.30 -13.33 -12.98
CA MET A 301 -1.26 -11.87 -12.89
C MET A 301 -2.43 -11.32 -12.06
N TYR A 302 -3.62 -11.88 -12.28
CA TYR A 302 -4.83 -11.49 -11.59
C TYR A 302 -4.89 -12.06 -10.17
N GLU A 303 -4.43 -13.29 -9.98
CA GLU A 303 -4.21 -13.86 -8.63
C GLU A 303 -3.28 -12.98 -7.80
N CYS A 304 -2.20 -12.46 -8.39
CA CYS A 304 -1.29 -11.58 -7.68
C CYS A 304 -1.90 -10.21 -7.32
N ALA A 305 -2.76 -9.66 -8.18
CA ALA A 305 -3.52 -8.46 -7.86
C ALA A 305 -4.48 -8.69 -6.70
N VAL A 306 -5.20 -9.82 -6.69
CA VAL A 306 -6.07 -10.25 -5.59
C VAL A 306 -5.28 -10.36 -4.29
N GLN A 307 -4.14 -11.06 -4.31
CA GLN A 307 -3.26 -11.17 -3.16
C GLN A 307 -2.81 -9.79 -2.66
N THR A 308 -2.37 -8.91 -3.56
CA THR A 308 -1.88 -7.57 -3.20
C THR A 308 -2.96 -6.73 -2.51
N VAL A 309 -4.21 -6.78 -3.01
CA VAL A 309 -5.35 -6.08 -2.39
C VAL A 309 -5.71 -6.68 -1.03
N LEU A 310 -5.77 -8.01 -0.93
CA LEU A 310 -6.06 -8.71 0.34
C LEU A 310 -5.02 -8.37 1.42
N GLU A 311 -3.73 -8.49 1.12
CA GLU A 311 -2.67 -8.21 2.08
C GLU A 311 -2.66 -6.73 2.50
N GLY A 312 -2.97 -5.83 1.57
CA GLY A 312 -3.04 -4.40 1.82
C GLY A 312 -4.21 -3.98 2.71
N LEU A 313 -5.37 -4.62 2.58
CA LEU A 313 -6.58 -4.31 3.33
C LEU A 313 -6.70 -5.11 4.63
N GLU A 314 -6.32 -6.40 4.63
CA GLU A 314 -6.43 -7.27 5.81
C GLU A 314 -5.20 -7.23 6.73
N GLN A 315 -4.10 -6.57 6.33
CA GLN A 315 -2.85 -6.42 7.11
C GLN A 315 -2.19 -7.73 7.54
N ARG A 316 -2.27 -8.74 6.66
CA ARG A 316 -1.66 -10.06 6.84
C ARG A 316 -1.13 -10.56 5.50
N ASN A 317 -0.26 -11.57 5.53
CA ASN A 317 0.14 -12.25 4.31
C ASN A 317 -0.89 -13.32 3.93
N VAL A 318 -1.08 -13.51 2.62
CA VAL A 318 -1.83 -14.67 2.10
C VAL A 318 -0.96 -15.92 2.24
N ASN A 319 -1.56 -17.02 2.67
CA ASN A 319 -0.91 -18.32 2.82
C ASN A 319 -1.68 -19.43 2.06
N GLU A 320 -1.25 -20.68 2.17
CA GLU A 320 -1.83 -21.80 1.42
C GLU A 320 -3.30 -22.09 1.81
N ASP A 321 -3.69 -21.81 3.05
CA ASP A 321 -5.05 -22.03 3.56
C ASP A 321 -6.06 -21.00 3.04
N ASP A 322 -5.58 -19.89 2.46
CA ASP A 322 -6.41 -18.83 1.89
C ASP A 322 -6.96 -19.14 0.49
N TRP A 323 -6.73 -20.35 -0.05
CA TRP A 323 -7.12 -20.68 -1.43
C TRP A 323 -8.60 -20.35 -1.72
N THR A 324 -9.52 -20.69 -0.81
CA THR A 324 -10.95 -20.41 -0.99
C THR A 324 -11.25 -18.91 -1.02
N VAL A 325 -10.62 -18.12 -0.13
CA VAL A 325 -10.77 -16.66 -0.08
C VAL A 325 -10.21 -16.03 -1.36
N MET A 326 -9.02 -16.47 -1.80
CA MET A 326 -8.40 -16.05 -3.05
C MET A 326 -9.31 -16.31 -4.27
N GLN A 327 -9.90 -17.51 -4.37
CA GLN A 327 -10.78 -17.85 -5.49
C GLN A 327 -12.09 -17.05 -5.50
N GLN A 328 -12.66 -16.76 -4.32
CA GLN A 328 -13.85 -15.91 -4.22
C GLN A 328 -13.60 -14.53 -4.84
N HIS A 329 -12.50 -13.89 -4.44
CA HIS A 329 -12.16 -12.55 -4.93
C HIS A 329 -11.68 -12.56 -6.39
N LEU A 330 -11.00 -13.62 -6.82
CA LEU A 330 -10.65 -13.81 -8.24
C LEU A 330 -11.89 -13.97 -9.13
N SER A 331 -12.94 -14.64 -8.67
CA SER A 331 -14.22 -14.74 -9.41
C SER A 331 -14.85 -13.36 -9.59
N ALA A 332 -14.98 -12.59 -8.50
CA ALA A 332 -15.51 -11.22 -8.57
C ALA A 332 -14.67 -10.32 -9.48
N PHE A 333 -13.35 -10.47 -9.46
CA PHE A 333 -12.45 -9.72 -10.33
C PHE A 333 -12.61 -10.12 -11.80
N THR A 334 -12.76 -11.41 -12.09
CA THR A 334 -12.96 -11.92 -13.46
C THR A 334 -14.34 -11.53 -14.02
N GLU A 335 -15.39 -11.63 -13.22
CA GLU A 335 -16.78 -11.28 -13.61
C GLU A 335 -16.95 -9.80 -13.93
N SER A 336 -16.08 -8.94 -13.37
CA SER A 336 -16.05 -7.49 -13.60
C SER A 336 -15.04 -7.05 -14.67
N ASP A 337 -14.58 -7.98 -15.52
CA ASP A 337 -13.53 -7.71 -16.54
C ASP A 337 -12.26 -7.08 -15.94
N TYR A 338 -11.88 -7.59 -14.77
CA TYR A 338 -10.70 -7.18 -14.02
C TYR A 338 -10.71 -5.71 -13.56
N SER A 339 -11.87 -5.22 -13.09
CA SER A 339 -11.98 -3.93 -12.38
C SER A 339 -11.39 -4.01 -10.97
N LEU A 340 -10.42 -3.14 -10.69
CA LEU A 340 -9.85 -3.00 -9.34
C LEU A 340 -10.87 -2.50 -8.32
N LYS A 341 -11.84 -1.66 -8.73
CA LYS A 341 -12.93 -1.22 -7.85
C LYS A 341 -13.79 -2.39 -7.41
N SER A 342 -14.17 -3.27 -8.33
CA SER A 342 -14.93 -4.48 -8.03
C SER A 342 -14.16 -5.47 -7.15
N LEU A 343 -12.85 -5.61 -7.36
CA LEU A 343 -12.00 -6.42 -6.49
C LEU A 343 -12.01 -5.88 -5.05
N ILE A 344 -11.73 -4.58 -4.86
CA ILE A 344 -11.74 -3.93 -3.54
C ILE A 344 -13.11 -4.08 -2.88
N ARG A 345 -14.20 -3.84 -3.64
CA ARG A 345 -15.59 -4.05 -3.18
C ARG A 345 -15.79 -5.46 -2.63
N SER A 346 -15.33 -6.48 -3.35
CA SER A 346 -15.51 -7.88 -2.93
C SER A 346 -14.78 -8.17 -1.62
N VAL A 347 -13.61 -7.60 -1.40
CA VAL A 347 -12.82 -7.77 -0.17
C VAL A 347 -13.49 -7.07 1.01
N VAL A 348 -13.89 -5.80 0.88
CA VAL A 348 -14.46 -5.06 2.02
C VAL A 348 -15.86 -5.55 2.45
N LEU A 349 -16.54 -6.31 1.58
CA LEU A 349 -17.81 -6.98 1.90
C LEU A 349 -17.63 -8.36 2.55
N SER A 350 -16.43 -8.93 2.54
CA SER A 350 -16.18 -10.29 3.04
C SER A 350 -16.32 -10.39 4.56
N GLU A 351 -16.58 -11.61 5.04
CA GLU A 351 -16.61 -11.90 6.48
C GLU A 351 -15.22 -11.76 7.11
N THR A 352 -14.16 -12.17 6.40
CA THR A 352 -12.76 -12.07 6.83
C THR A 352 -12.34 -10.61 7.06
N TYR A 353 -12.80 -9.69 6.22
CA TYR A 353 -12.50 -8.27 6.38
C TYR A 353 -13.19 -7.66 7.61
N LYS A 354 -14.43 -8.08 7.87
CA LYS A 354 -15.29 -7.57 8.95
C LYS A 354 -15.07 -8.25 10.30
N ILE A 355 -14.18 -9.24 10.40
CA ILE A 355 -14.02 -10.05 11.60
C ILE A 355 -13.56 -9.22 12.82
N ALA A 356 -14.16 -9.51 13.97
CA ALA A 356 -13.79 -9.00 15.29
C ALA A 356 -13.24 -10.11 16.20
N SER A 357 -13.87 -11.28 16.16
CA SER A 357 -13.45 -12.45 16.93
C SER A 357 -13.91 -13.75 16.27
N SER A 358 -13.39 -14.87 16.75
CA SER A 358 -13.78 -16.22 16.35
C SER A 358 -13.73 -17.12 17.57
N ASN A 359 -14.56 -18.17 17.58
CA ASN A 359 -14.46 -19.24 18.57
C ASN A 359 -13.26 -20.18 18.32
N GLU A 360 -12.62 -20.05 17.15
CA GLU A 360 -11.45 -20.82 16.74
C GLU A 360 -10.18 -19.95 16.85
N GLU A 361 -9.20 -20.39 17.66
CA GLU A 361 -7.97 -19.65 17.93
C GLU A 361 -7.13 -19.44 16.66
N TYR A 362 -7.01 -20.45 15.80
CA TYR A 362 -6.23 -20.36 14.55
C TYR A 362 -6.77 -19.30 13.58
N VAL A 363 -8.09 -19.02 13.61
CA VAL A 363 -8.67 -17.94 12.80
C VAL A 363 -8.17 -16.59 13.30
N MET A 364 -8.07 -16.40 14.62
CA MET A 364 -7.59 -15.14 15.20
C MET A 364 -6.08 -14.96 15.06
N GLU A 365 -5.32 -16.05 14.95
CA GLU A 365 -3.89 -16.00 14.58
C GLU A 365 -3.69 -15.54 13.13
N GLN A 366 -4.63 -15.88 12.24
CA GLN A 366 -4.58 -15.53 10.82
C GLN A 366 -5.14 -14.13 10.53
N TYR A 367 -6.28 -13.78 11.12
CA TYR A 367 -7.01 -12.55 10.82
C TYR A 367 -6.93 -11.54 11.96
N PRO A 368 -6.15 -10.45 11.82
CA PRO A 368 -6.01 -9.46 12.88
C PRO A 368 -7.33 -8.70 13.07
N SER A 369 -7.89 -8.77 14.29
CA SER A 369 -9.10 -8.04 14.65
C SER A 369 -8.88 -6.56 14.91
N VAL A 370 -7.63 -6.14 15.14
CA VAL A 370 -7.22 -4.75 15.28
C VAL A 370 -6.16 -4.47 14.23
N ARG A 371 -6.39 -3.45 13.40
CA ARG A 371 -5.46 -3.01 12.36
C ARG A 371 -4.73 -1.76 12.80
N ILE A 372 -3.54 -1.53 12.24
CA ILE A 372 -2.71 -0.36 12.54
C ILE A 372 -2.63 0.55 11.33
N VAL A 373 -2.83 1.85 11.53
CA VAL A 373 -2.72 2.84 10.46
C VAL A 373 -1.32 2.80 9.84
N ASN A 374 -1.24 2.96 8.53
CA ASN A 374 0.03 3.22 7.86
C ASN A 374 0.40 4.72 7.96
N PRO A 375 1.64 5.11 7.63
CA PRO A 375 2.07 6.50 7.77
C PRO A 375 1.23 7.50 6.97
N HIS A 376 0.74 7.12 5.77
CA HIS A 376 -0.16 7.96 4.98
C HIS A 376 -1.54 8.07 5.61
N GLN A 377 -2.09 6.98 6.13
CA GLN A 377 -3.35 6.99 6.88
C GLN A 377 -3.24 7.91 8.10
N LEU A 378 -2.16 7.81 8.88
CA LEU A 378 -1.95 8.67 10.04
C LEU A 378 -1.79 10.15 9.64
N SER A 379 -1.04 10.45 8.58
CA SER A 379 -0.89 11.83 8.09
C SER A 379 -2.25 12.42 7.68
N SER A 380 -3.04 11.66 6.93
CA SER A 380 -4.38 12.07 6.48
C SER A 380 -5.36 12.23 7.66
N ILE A 381 -5.42 11.28 8.59
CA ILE A 381 -6.24 11.39 9.81
C ILE A 381 -5.85 12.62 10.62
N MET A 382 -4.55 12.84 10.85
CA MET A 382 -4.07 13.98 11.62
C MET A 382 -4.45 15.31 10.96
N LYS A 383 -4.26 15.41 9.64
CA LYS A 383 -4.66 16.59 8.87
C LYS A 383 -6.16 16.83 8.91
N ASP A 384 -6.96 15.77 8.78
CA ASP A 384 -8.42 15.87 8.79
C ASP A 384 -8.95 16.34 10.15
N LEU A 385 -8.45 15.75 11.25
CA LEU A 385 -8.84 16.11 12.61
C LEU A 385 -8.36 17.51 13.03
N THR A 386 -7.11 17.84 12.71
CA THR A 386 -6.43 18.99 13.34
C THR A 386 -6.11 20.12 12.38
N GLY A 387 -6.10 19.86 11.06
CA GLY A 387 -5.52 20.73 10.04
C GLY A 387 -3.99 20.73 10.00
N PHE A 388 -3.31 20.02 10.92
CA PHE A 388 -1.86 20.01 11.01
C PHE A 388 -1.22 19.04 10.01
N GLU A 389 -0.24 19.56 9.27
CA GLU A 389 0.65 18.77 8.42
C GLU A 389 2.09 18.86 8.95
N TRP A 390 2.70 17.72 9.26
CA TRP A 390 4.06 17.72 9.74
C TRP A 390 5.03 17.69 8.56
N THR A 391 5.84 18.74 8.42
CA THR A 391 6.87 18.82 7.38
C THR A 391 8.29 18.87 7.95
N ILE A 392 9.24 18.28 7.23
CA ILE A 392 10.69 18.36 7.46
C ILE A 392 11.32 18.89 6.16
N ASN A 393 11.95 20.07 6.21
CA ASN A 393 12.53 20.74 5.04
C ASN A 393 11.54 20.88 3.86
N GLY A 394 10.26 21.15 4.17
CA GLY A 394 9.21 21.33 3.17
C GLY A 394 8.64 20.03 2.57
N SER A 395 9.12 18.86 3.00
CA SER A 395 8.56 17.55 2.63
C SER A 395 7.69 16.99 3.76
N ASP A 396 6.63 16.27 3.43
CA ASP A 396 5.80 15.58 4.43
C ASP A 396 6.63 14.57 5.24
N ALA A 397 6.61 14.73 6.56
CA ALA A 397 7.47 13.98 7.47
C ALA A 397 7.04 12.51 7.57
N LEU A 398 5.78 12.17 7.32
CA LEU A 398 5.23 10.84 7.56
C LEU A 398 5.27 9.97 6.31
N THR A 399 5.27 10.57 5.12
CA THR A 399 5.02 9.87 3.85
C THR A 399 6.17 9.99 2.85
N ASN A 400 7.08 10.94 3.02
CA ASN A 400 8.23 11.09 2.14
C ASN A 400 9.36 10.10 2.52
N ASN A 401 9.70 9.17 1.63
CA ASN A 401 10.75 8.17 1.88
C ASN A 401 12.19 8.70 1.78
N GLY A 402 12.40 9.87 1.17
CA GLY A 402 13.74 10.47 1.02
C GLY A 402 14.16 11.34 2.22
N LEU A 403 13.22 12.05 2.84
CA LEU A 403 13.49 13.01 3.92
C LEU A 403 12.64 12.81 5.17
N GLY A 404 11.57 12.03 5.10
CA GLY A 404 10.66 11.77 6.21
C GLY A 404 11.12 10.60 7.08
N ILE A 405 10.20 10.18 7.95
CA ILE A 405 10.36 9.09 8.92
C ILE A 405 9.29 7.97 8.81
N PRO A 406 8.78 7.59 7.61
CA PRO A 406 7.70 6.60 7.47
C PRO A 406 8.04 5.24 8.11
N VAL A 407 9.31 4.84 8.06
CA VAL A 407 9.78 3.56 8.63
C VAL A 407 9.59 3.51 10.15
N LEU A 408 9.74 4.64 10.86
CA LEU A 408 9.52 4.68 12.31
C LEU A 408 8.06 4.38 12.68
N LEU A 409 7.13 4.69 11.77
CA LEU A 409 5.69 4.44 11.88
C LEU A 409 5.26 3.07 11.30
N GLY A 410 6.21 2.18 11.01
CA GLY A 410 5.91 0.86 10.45
C GLY A 410 5.57 0.88 8.95
N GLY A 411 5.91 1.96 8.24
CA GLY A 411 5.91 2.02 6.78
C GLY A 411 7.13 1.35 6.16
N ILE A 412 7.32 1.60 4.86
CA ILE A 412 8.45 1.10 4.06
C ILE A 412 9.25 2.27 3.48
N ASP A 413 10.54 2.09 3.23
CA ASP A 413 11.35 3.03 2.43
C ASP A 413 11.51 2.56 0.97
N SER A 414 10.95 1.37 0.66
CA SER A 414 11.07 0.68 -0.61
C SER A 414 12.51 0.33 -1.03
N VAL A 415 13.51 0.46 -0.16
CA VAL A 415 14.93 0.19 -0.43
C VAL A 415 15.47 -0.86 0.56
N ASN A 416 15.51 -0.53 1.85
CA ASN A 416 16.03 -1.39 2.92
C ASN A 416 14.91 -2.05 3.71
N VAL A 417 13.80 -1.35 3.91
CA VAL A 417 12.58 -1.82 4.53
C VAL A 417 11.54 -1.97 3.43
N SER A 418 11.27 -3.20 3.04
CA SER A 418 10.36 -3.56 1.94
C SER A 418 9.03 -4.14 2.42
N GLN A 419 8.89 -4.40 3.72
CA GLN A 419 7.67 -4.92 4.31
C GLN A 419 7.24 -4.02 5.46
N ARG A 420 5.93 -3.79 5.56
CA ARG A 420 5.35 -3.04 6.66
C ARG A 420 5.51 -3.78 7.98
N ASN A 421 5.63 -3.02 9.05
CA ASN A 421 5.50 -3.53 10.40
C ASN A 421 4.10 -3.19 10.93
N TYR A 422 3.28 -4.21 11.14
CA TYR A 422 1.93 -4.09 11.69
C TYR A 422 1.89 -4.13 13.22
N THR A 423 3.04 -4.36 13.86
CA THR A 423 3.15 -4.38 15.33
C THR A 423 3.63 -3.02 15.84
N PRO A 424 2.95 -2.41 16.82
CA PRO A 424 3.41 -1.18 17.45
C PRO A 424 4.86 -1.27 17.92
N SER A 425 5.67 -0.30 17.52
CA SER A 425 7.09 -0.23 17.85
C SER A 425 7.38 0.99 18.74
N VAL A 426 8.55 0.98 19.38
CA VAL A 426 9.04 2.15 20.13
C VAL A 426 9.15 3.38 19.22
N GLY A 427 9.57 3.19 17.96
CA GLY A 427 9.64 4.27 16.97
C GLY A 427 8.26 4.87 16.67
N LEU A 428 7.24 4.02 16.57
CA LEU A 428 5.87 4.45 16.30
C LEU A 428 5.35 5.32 17.46
N VAL A 429 5.49 4.84 18.70
CA VAL A 429 5.00 5.55 19.89
C VAL A 429 5.68 6.90 20.07
N PHE A 430 7.00 6.99 19.89
CA PHE A 430 7.70 8.29 19.97
C PHE A 430 7.33 9.24 18.83
N THR A 431 7.11 8.70 17.63
CA THR A 431 6.69 9.53 16.49
C THR A 431 5.27 10.06 16.71
N GLN A 432 4.34 9.21 17.15
CA GLN A 432 2.98 9.62 17.52
C GLN A 432 3.00 10.68 18.62
N GLU A 433 3.83 10.51 19.66
CA GLU A 433 3.96 11.50 20.74
C GLU A 433 4.38 12.88 20.18
N ARG A 434 5.39 12.93 19.31
CA ARG A 434 5.87 14.19 18.73
C ARG A 434 4.87 14.81 17.77
N LEU A 435 4.21 13.99 16.96
CA LEU A 435 3.15 14.43 16.08
C LEU A 435 1.98 15.03 16.89
N ALA A 436 1.52 14.32 17.92
CA ALA A 436 0.45 14.76 18.81
C ALA A 436 0.79 16.05 19.55
N GLN A 437 2.04 16.22 19.99
CA GLN A 437 2.51 17.48 20.60
C GLN A 437 2.44 18.64 19.61
N ALA A 438 2.95 18.46 18.39
CA ALA A 438 2.95 19.52 17.39
C ALA A 438 1.52 19.88 16.93
N ALA A 439 0.69 18.87 16.68
CA ALA A 439 -0.72 19.06 16.31
C ALA A 439 -1.54 19.69 17.44
N GLY A 440 -1.33 19.27 18.70
CA GLY A 440 -2.02 19.85 19.84
C GLY A 440 -1.70 21.33 20.03
N TRP A 441 -0.44 21.72 19.81
CA TRP A 441 -0.05 23.12 19.78
C TRP A 441 -0.68 23.91 18.64
N PHE A 442 -0.68 23.34 17.43
CA PHE A 442 -1.31 23.95 16.26
C PHE A 442 -2.79 24.23 16.50
N VAL A 443 -3.54 23.23 17.01
CA VAL A 443 -4.96 23.36 17.32
C VAL A 443 -5.20 24.38 18.41
N ALA A 444 -4.45 24.35 19.51
CA ALA A 444 -4.67 25.29 20.61
C ALA A 444 -4.37 26.75 20.22
N ASP A 445 -3.35 26.98 19.39
CA ASP A 445 -3.02 28.32 18.88
C ASP A 445 -4.10 28.83 17.92
N HIS A 446 -4.54 27.99 16.99
CA HIS A 446 -5.59 28.32 16.04
C HIS A 446 -6.96 28.50 16.71
N ASP A 447 -7.40 27.54 17.52
CA ASP A 447 -8.77 27.47 18.00
C ASP A 447 -9.10 28.45 19.12
N LEU A 448 -8.08 28.87 19.89
CA LEU A 448 -8.23 29.82 20.99
C LEU A 448 -7.83 31.24 20.59
N ASP A 449 -7.43 31.48 19.34
CA ASP A 449 -7.23 32.84 18.82
C ASP A 449 -8.58 33.56 18.76
N VAL A 450 -8.69 34.64 19.54
CA VAL A 450 -9.88 35.50 19.57
C VAL A 450 -10.14 36.21 18.24
N TYR A 451 -9.14 36.25 17.35
CA TYR A 451 -9.22 36.80 16.01
C TYR A 451 -9.28 35.72 14.92
N ARG A 452 -9.46 34.44 15.27
CA ARG A 452 -9.56 33.35 14.30
C ARG A 452 -10.62 33.66 13.24
N GLU A 453 -10.24 33.46 11.97
CA GLU A 453 -11.18 33.41 10.86
C GLU A 453 -11.64 31.96 10.62
N GLY A 454 -12.94 31.72 10.63
CA GLY A 454 -13.53 30.39 10.42
C GLY A 454 -13.82 29.60 11.70
N ASP A 455 -14.25 28.35 11.51
CA ASP A 455 -14.67 27.46 12.60
C ASP A 455 -13.48 26.84 13.33
N ALA A 456 -13.73 26.39 14.56
CA ALA A 456 -12.75 25.62 15.32
C ALA A 456 -12.45 24.31 14.61
N LYS A 457 -11.23 23.80 14.79
CA LYS A 457 -10.83 22.49 14.31
C LYS A 457 -11.30 21.39 15.25
N MET A 458 -11.07 21.59 16.56
CA MET A 458 -11.41 20.61 17.58
C MET A 458 -12.05 21.22 18.82
N LEU A 459 -11.73 22.47 19.18
CA LEU A 459 -12.26 23.12 20.39
C LEU A 459 -13.57 23.88 20.11
N HIS A 460 -14.67 23.15 19.92
CA HIS A 460 -15.98 23.70 19.56
C HIS A 460 -16.79 24.32 20.72
N TYR A 461 -16.54 23.91 21.95
CA TYR A 461 -17.40 24.20 23.10
C TYR A 461 -16.78 25.14 24.13
N VAL A 462 -15.50 25.47 23.98
CA VAL A 462 -14.73 26.31 24.91
C VAL A 462 -14.03 27.45 24.18
N THR A 463 -13.77 28.51 24.92
CA THR A 463 -12.99 29.67 24.49
C THR A 463 -11.75 29.82 25.36
N ILE A 464 -10.90 30.80 25.04
CA ILE A 464 -9.70 31.11 25.84
C ILE A 464 -10.02 31.58 27.27
N GLU A 465 -11.24 32.06 27.53
CA GLU A 465 -11.67 32.56 28.85
C GLU A 465 -12.25 31.46 29.74
N ASP A 466 -12.60 30.32 29.15
CA ASP A 466 -13.17 29.20 29.88
C ASP A 466 -12.09 28.45 30.67
N THR A 467 -12.44 28.08 31.89
CA THR A 467 -11.66 27.26 32.81
C THR A 467 -12.56 26.20 33.42
N PRO A 468 -12.02 25.09 33.95
CA PRO A 468 -12.86 24.08 34.58
C PRO A 468 -13.55 24.57 35.87
N ASP A 469 -13.19 25.74 36.40
CA ASP A 469 -13.83 26.32 37.60
C ASP A 469 -14.97 27.30 37.25
N ASN A 470 -14.87 28.03 36.13
CA ASN A 470 -15.92 28.98 35.72
C ASN A 470 -16.95 28.38 34.74
N ASN A 471 -16.59 27.33 34.00
CA ASN A 471 -17.46 26.69 33.02
C ASN A 471 -17.23 25.16 32.94
N PRO A 472 -17.51 24.40 34.01
CA PRO A 472 -17.23 22.97 34.08
C PRO A 472 -18.04 22.13 33.07
N GLU A 473 -19.28 22.53 32.76
CA GLU A 473 -20.13 21.81 31.81
C GLU A 473 -19.59 21.89 30.38
N ALA A 474 -19.16 23.07 29.93
CA ALA A 474 -18.54 23.22 28.62
C ALA A 474 -17.24 22.42 28.49
N PHE A 475 -16.44 22.36 29.56
CA PHE A 475 -15.25 21.52 29.60
C PHE A 475 -15.58 20.03 29.46
N ASP A 476 -16.62 19.53 30.14
CA ASP A 476 -17.02 18.12 30.03
C ASP A 476 -17.44 17.81 28.58
N TYR A 477 -18.31 18.65 28.00
CA TYR A 477 -18.72 18.51 26.60
C TYR A 477 -17.54 18.55 25.65
N GLN A 478 -16.61 19.49 25.82
CA GLN A 478 -15.43 19.61 24.98
C GLN A 478 -14.53 18.36 25.04
N LEU A 479 -14.29 17.82 26.23
CA LEU A 479 -13.41 16.66 26.41
C LEU A 479 -14.04 15.39 25.83
N ARG A 480 -15.36 15.21 26.00
CA ARG A 480 -16.11 14.12 25.37
C ARG A 480 -16.11 14.23 23.85
N ASP A 481 -16.28 15.44 23.33
CA ASP A 481 -16.22 15.72 21.89
C ASP A 481 -14.83 15.41 21.30
N LEU A 482 -13.75 15.80 21.97
CA LEU A 482 -12.38 15.47 21.53
C LEU A 482 -12.15 13.95 21.45
N TYR A 483 -12.65 13.19 22.44
CA TYR A 483 -12.56 11.73 22.39
C TYR A 483 -13.43 11.14 21.28
N LEU A 484 -14.62 11.68 21.06
CA LEU A 484 -15.50 11.24 19.97
C LEU A 484 -14.84 11.46 18.61
N GLN A 485 -14.26 12.64 18.37
CA GLN A 485 -13.53 12.96 17.14
C GLN A 485 -12.34 12.02 16.92
N VAL A 486 -11.52 11.76 17.95
CA VAL A 486 -10.29 10.95 17.83
C VAL A 486 -10.58 9.45 17.73
N ARG A 487 -11.53 8.93 18.50
CA ARG A 487 -11.82 7.49 18.54
C ARG A 487 -12.88 7.08 17.52
N GLY A 488 -13.71 8.04 17.09
CA GLY A 488 -14.98 7.75 16.43
C GLY A 488 -15.92 6.94 17.33
N ILE A 489 -15.74 6.91 18.66
CA ILE A 489 -16.57 6.15 19.61
C ILE A 489 -16.87 7.05 20.80
N PRO A 490 -18.15 7.26 21.19
CA PRO A 490 -18.48 8.09 22.33
C PRO A 490 -17.97 7.45 23.63
N LEU A 491 -17.56 8.30 24.57
CA LEU A 491 -17.30 7.84 25.93
C LEU A 491 -18.59 7.42 26.61
N ASP A 492 -18.50 6.43 27.51
CA ASP A 492 -19.59 6.08 28.41
C ASP A 492 -20.03 7.30 29.24
N GLU A 493 -21.32 7.33 29.64
CA GLU A 493 -21.85 8.42 30.47
C GLU A 493 -21.06 8.60 31.78
N GLU A 494 -20.59 7.50 32.37
CA GLU A 494 -19.82 7.47 33.63
C GLU A 494 -18.29 7.46 33.43
N ALA A 495 -17.79 7.75 32.22
CA ALA A 495 -16.37 7.83 31.91
C ALA A 495 -15.64 8.84 32.82
N LYS A 496 -14.44 8.48 33.30
CA LYS A 496 -13.64 9.30 34.22
C LYS A 496 -12.65 10.21 33.50
N GLU A 497 -12.38 9.91 32.23
CA GLU A 497 -11.41 10.62 31.41
C GLU A 497 -11.64 12.14 31.37
N PRO A 498 -12.89 12.66 31.26
CA PRO A 498 -13.12 14.11 31.34
C PRO A 498 -12.66 14.72 32.67
N GLU A 499 -12.98 14.10 33.81
CA GLU A 499 -12.57 14.60 35.14
C GLU A 499 -11.05 14.60 35.28
N GLU A 500 -10.38 13.51 34.88
CA GLU A 500 -8.92 13.39 34.93
C GLU A 500 -8.22 14.43 34.04
N LEU A 501 -8.75 14.68 32.84
CA LEU A 501 -8.22 15.69 31.92
C LEU A 501 -8.49 17.12 32.40
N MET A 502 -9.61 17.40 33.08
CA MET A 502 -9.80 18.69 33.74
C MET A 502 -8.76 18.93 34.86
N ILE A 503 -8.42 17.88 35.62
CA ILE A 503 -7.33 17.96 36.63
C ILE A 503 -6.00 18.25 35.93
N LEU A 504 -5.67 17.52 34.87
CA LEU A 504 -4.46 17.75 34.08
C LEU A 504 -4.42 19.17 33.53
N TRP A 505 -5.53 19.69 33.00
CA TRP A 505 -5.62 21.04 32.49
C TRP A 505 -5.28 22.06 33.59
N LYS A 506 -5.86 21.92 34.80
CA LYS A 506 -5.55 22.80 35.94
C LYS A 506 -4.07 22.75 36.31
N GLN A 507 -3.47 21.56 36.30
CA GLN A 507 -2.04 21.39 36.59
C GLN A 507 -1.18 22.11 35.54
N LEU A 508 -1.42 21.88 34.25
CA LEU A 508 -0.71 22.55 33.17
C LEU A 508 -0.88 24.08 33.21
N HIS A 509 -2.11 24.55 33.43
CA HIS A 509 -2.41 25.97 33.56
C HIS A 509 -1.67 26.59 34.74
N SER A 510 -1.56 25.89 35.88
CA SER A 510 -0.84 26.40 37.06
C SER A 510 0.67 26.56 36.88
N LEU A 511 1.26 25.87 35.91
CA LEU A 511 2.71 25.97 35.63
C LEU A 511 3.06 27.25 34.89
N GLU A 512 2.23 27.66 33.93
CA GLU A 512 2.57 28.72 32.97
C GLU A 512 1.52 29.82 32.82
N ALA A 513 0.38 29.72 33.52
CA ALA A 513 -0.75 30.65 33.47
C ALA A 513 -1.24 30.94 32.03
N SER A 514 -1.23 29.91 31.18
CA SER A 514 -1.63 30.02 29.77
C SER A 514 -2.68 28.95 29.42
N PRO A 515 -3.93 29.36 29.13
CA PRO A 515 -4.98 28.46 28.67
C PRO A 515 -4.59 27.71 27.38
N SER A 516 -3.95 28.39 26.43
CA SER A 516 -3.48 27.77 25.18
C SER A 516 -2.47 26.66 25.43
N LYS A 517 -1.53 26.84 26.37
CA LYS A 517 -0.57 25.79 26.75
C LYS A 517 -1.24 24.61 27.43
N ALA A 518 -2.21 24.87 28.29
CA ALA A 518 -2.97 23.82 28.96
C ALA A 518 -3.76 22.99 27.93
N TRP A 519 -4.47 23.65 27.01
CA TRP A 519 -5.20 22.97 25.92
C TRP A 519 -4.28 22.23 24.95
N ALA A 520 -3.12 22.78 24.58
CA ALA A 520 -2.14 22.08 23.78
C ALA A 520 -1.70 20.75 24.43
N GLY A 521 -1.50 20.76 25.76
CA GLY A 521 -1.17 19.55 26.51
C GLY A 521 -2.33 18.54 26.58
N ILE A 522 -3.57 18.99 26.73
CA ILE A 522 -4.77 18.12 26.69
C ILE A 522 -4.93 17.47 25.31
N ILE A 523 -4.92 18.26 24.25
CA ILE A 523 -5.07 17.75 22.88
C ILE A 523 -3.92 16.79 22.56
N SER A 524 -2.68 17.13 22.95
CA SER A 524 -1.54 16.23 22.83
C SER A 524 -1.73 14.91 23.58
N ALA A 525 -2.37 14.90 24.75
CA ALA A 525 -2.66 13.67 25.48
C ALA A 525 -3.72 12.82 24.77
N ILE A 526 -4.79 13.44 24.26
CA ILE A 526 -5.88 12.74 23.56
C ILE A 526 -5.40 12.20 22.20
N LEU A 527 -4.61 12.95 21.43
CA LEU A 527 -4.03 12.48 20.16
C LEU A 527 -3.00 11.35 20.34
N ARG A 528 -2.62 11.02 21.58
CA ARG A 528 -1.80 9.84 21.90
C ARG A 528 -2.63 8.61 22.24
N ASP A 529 -3.95 8.70 22.15
CA ASP A 529 -4.84 7.56 22.33
C ASP A 529 -4.49 6.44 21.32
N PRO A 530 -4.38 5.18 21.76
CA PRO A 530 -4.12 4.06 20.86
C PRO A 530 -5.15 3.91 19.73
N ALA A 531 -6.39 4.37 19.92
CA ALA A 531 -7.43 4.33 18.89
C ALA A 531 -7.14 5.27 17.70
N LEU A 532 -6.25 6.25 17.84
CA LEU A 532 -5.82 7.07 16.70
C LEU A 532 -4.94 6.26 15.72
N ILE A 533 -4.18 5.31 16.25
CA ILE A 533 -3.25 4.48 15.47
C ILE A 533 -3.80 3.08 15.17
N SER A 534 -4.98 2.73 15.71
CA SER A 534 -5.57 1.39 15.58
C SER A 534 -7.06 1.43 15.29
N TYR A 535 -7.57 0.49 14.48
CA TYR A 535 -8.98 0.46 14.04
C TYR A 535 -9.54 -0.94 13.77
#